data_AF-A0A7C1AYT6-F1
#
_entry.id   AF-A0A7C1AYT6-F1
#
_cell.length_a   1.000
_cell.length_b   1.000
_cell.length_c   1.000
_cell.angle_alpha   90.00
_cell.angle_beta   90.00
_cell.angle_gamma   90.00
#
_symmetry.space_group_name_H-M   'P 1'
#
loop_
_entity.id
_entity.type
_entity.pdbx_description
1 polymer ?
#
loop_
_entity_poly.entity_id
_entity_poly.type
_entity_poly.pdbx_seq_one_letter_code
_entity_poly.pdbx_strand_id
1 'polypeptide(L)' 'MKCRFHPDREAVVICEKFNYGYCSECLDRCDACTDPDLYCRHRSYCIIWERCRKTVKKHHRNQENVNKKCI' A
#
# COMPACT_ATOMS: atom_id res chain seq x y z
N MET A 1 -12.84 -7.18 -11.54
CA MET A 1 -12.85 -5.70 -11.32
C MET A 1 -11.53 -5.16 -11.82
N LYS A 2 -11.45 -3.90 -12.26
CA LYS A 2 -10.19 -3.34 -12.76
C LYS A 2 -9.30 -2.80 -11.64
N CYS A 3 -7.99 -2.73 -11.91
CA CYS A 3 -7.06 -2.08 -11.01
C CYS A 3 -7.32 -0.57 -10.98
N ARG A 4 -7.33 0.01 -9.77
CA ARG A 4 -7.52 1.45 -9.53
C ARG A 4 -6.53 2.34 -10.30
N PHE A 5 -5.28 1.91 -10.41
CA PHE A 5 -4.21 2.66 -11.07
C PHE A 5 -3.97 2.25 -12.53
N HIS A 6 -4.49 1.08 -12.92
CA HIS A 6 -4.27 0.52 -14.25
C HIS A 6 -5.62 0.02 -14.80
N PRO A 7 -6.39 0.87 -15.48
CA PRO A 7 -7.73 0.52 -15.96
C PRO A 7 -7.73 -0.64 -16.95
N ASP A 8 -6.61 -0.86 -17.66
CA ASP A 8 -6.44 -1.96 -18.61
C ASP A 8 -6.19 -3.32 -17.95
N ARG A 9 -5.90 -3.36 -16.64
CA ARG A 9 -5.49 -4.58 -15.92
C ARG A 9 -6.58 -5.06 -14.97
N GLU A 10 -6.76 -6.38 -14.89
CA GLU A 10 -7.60 -6.98 -13.84
C GLU A 10 -6.94 -6.84 -12.46
N ALA A 11 -7.77 -6.59 -11.46
CA ALA A 11 -7.34 -6.64 -10.08
C ALA A 11 -7.22 -8.09 -9.61
N VAL A 12 -6.13 -8.40 -8.94
CA VAL A 12 -5.87 -9.71 -8.31
C VAL A 12 -6.17 -9.71 -6.83
N VAL A 13 -6.25 -8.52 -6.21
CA VAL A 13 -6.67 -8.35 -4.81
C VAL A 13 -7.58 -7.14 -4.67
N ILE A 14 -8.45 -7.17 -3.67
CA ILE A 14 -9.37 -6.08 -3.33
C ILE A 14 -9.01 -5.56 -1.94
N CYS A 15 -8.90 -4.24 -1.81
CA CYS A 15 -8.78 -3.60 -0.51
C CYS A 15 -10.15 -3.50 0.14
N GLU A 16 -10.38 -4.21 1.24
CA GLU A 16 -11.68 -4.22 1.93
C GLU A 16 -12.06 -2.91 2.61
N LYS A 17 -11.08 -2.04 2.92
CA LYS A 17 -11.36 -0.73 3.53
C LYS A 17 -12.10 0.21 2.56
N PHE A 18 -11.72 0.18 1.28
CA PHE A 18 -12.20 1.13 0.27
C PHE A 18 -12.85 0.45 -0.94
N ASN A 19 -12.87 -0.88 -0.96
CA ASN A 19 -13.33 -1.71 -2.06
C ASN A 19 -12.63 -1.42 -3.41
N TYR A 20 -11.33 -1.12 -3.37
CA TYR A 20 -10.52 -0.85 -4.56
C TYR A 20 -9.73 -2.08 -5.00
N GLY A 21 -9.63 -2.28 -6.31
CA GLY A 21 -8.89 -3.38 -6.91
C GLY A 21 -7.45 -2.99 -7.23
N TYR A 22 -6.50 -3.91 -7.03
CA TYR A 22 -5.09 -3.72 -7.38
C TYR A 22 -4.56 -4.91 -8.19
N CYS A 23 -3.78 -4.61 -9.23
CA CYS A 23 -3.07 -5.62 -10.01
C CYS A 23 -1.78 -6.05 -9.29
N SER A 24 -1.17 -7.16 -9.73
CA SER A 24 0.04 -7.71 -9.12
C SER A 24 1.19 -6.69 -9.06
N GLU A 25 1.38 -5.89 -10.11
CA GLU A 25 2.46 -4.88 -10.14
C GLU A 25 2.32 -3.83 -9.02
N CYS A 26 1.10 -3.37 -8.75
CA CYS A 26 0.85 -2.44 -7.64
C CYS A 26 1.16 -3.08 -6.27
N LEU A 27 0.98 -4.39 -6.14
CA LEU A 27 1.32 -5.12 -4.91
C LEU A 27 2.82 -5.31 -4.77
N ASP A 28 3.53 -5.60 -5.87
CA ASP A 28 4.98 -5.80 -5.85
C ASP A 28 5.74 -4.48 -5.64
N ARG A 29 5.23 -3.37 -6.17
CA ARG A 29 5.77 -2.02 -5.91
C ARG A 29 5.35 -1.44 -4.57
N CYS A 30 4.42 -2.08 -3.88
CA CYS A 30 3.86 -1.61 -2.63
C CYS A 30 3.11 -0.27 -2.67
N ASP A 31 2.52 0.03 -3.83
CA ASP A 31 1.69 1.22 -4.05
C ASP A 31 0.19 0.96 -3.81
N ALA A 32 -0.20 -0.29 -3.54
CA ALA A 32 -1.60 -0.70 -3.44
C ALA A 32 -2.33 -0.24 -2.15
N CYS A 33 -1.63 0.11 -1.07
CA CYS A 33 -2.29 0.63 0.14
C CYS A 33 -2.40 2.16 0.04
N THR A 34 -3.61 2.68 -0.20
CA THR A 34 -3.83 4.12 -0.38
C THR A 34 -3.49 4.94 0.87
N ASP A 35 -3.86 4.43 2.05
CA ASP A 35 -3.66 5.12 3.33
C ASP A 35 -3.03 4.16 4.36
N PRO A 36 -1.71 3.90 4.25
CA PRO A 36 -1.02 2.95 5.10
C PRO A 36 -0.80 3.46 6.53
N ASP A 37 -1.00 4.75 6.81
CA ASP A 37 -0.89 5.35 8.14
C ASP A 37 -2.21 5.38 8.91
N LEU A 38 -3.34 5.46 8.20
CA LEU A 38 -4.65 5.48 8.85
C LEU A 38 -4.99 4.10 9.42
N TYR A 39 -5.69 4.08 10.56
CA TYR A 39 -6.21 2.84 11.11
C TYR A 39 -7.04 2.07 10.07
N CYS A 40 -6.87 0.75 10.05
CA CYS A 40 -7.62 -0.15 9.19
C CYS A 40 -7.92 -1.44 9.98
N ARG A 41 -9.21 -1.72 10.16
CA ARG A 41 -9.70 -2.87 10.94
C ARG A 41 -9.31 -4.22 10.32
N HIS A 42 -9.10 -4.24 9.00
CA HIS A 42 -8.76 -5.44 8.22
C HIS A 42 -7.26 -5.77 8.26
N ARG A 43 -6.40 -5.00 8.95
CA ARG A 43 -4.92 -5.18 8.88
C ARG A 43 -4.42 -6.56 9.27
N SER A 44 -5.11 -7.26 10.18
CA SER A 44 -4.71 -8.59 10.63
C SER A 44 -4.81 -9.65 9.52
N TYR A 45 -5.65 -9.45 8.51
CA TYR A 45 -5.85 -10.36 7.38
C TYR A 45 -5.65 -9.69 6.01
N CYS A 46 -5.22 -8.43 5.97
CA CYS A 46 -5.01 -7.69 4.73
C CYS A 46 -3.71 -8.13 4.03
N ILE A 47 -3.85 -8.82 2.90
CA ILE A 47 -2.73 -9.27 2.06
C ILE A 47 -1.87 -8.10 1.57
N ILE A 48 -2.49 -6.97 1.21
CA ILE A 48 -1.79 -5.75 0.78
C ILE A 48 -0.83 -5.27 1.88
N TRP A 49 -1.32 -5.22 3.12
CA TRP A 49 -0.51 -4.80 4.26
C TRP A 49 0.60 -5.80 4.58
N GLU A 50 0.30 -7.10 4.58
CA GLU A 50 1.30 -8.13 4.89
C GLU A 50 2.47 -8.10 3.89
N ARG A 51 2.15 -7.85 2.61
CA ARG A 51 3.16 -7.70 1.56
C ARG A 51 4.03 -6.46 1.76
N CYS A 52 3.44 -5.35 2.22
CA CYS A 52 4.07 -4.03 2.11
C CYS A 52 4.49 -3.36 3.43
N ARG A 53 4.12 -3.91 4.59
CA ARG A 53 4.42 -3.33 5.91
C ARG A 53 5.92 -3.08 6.15
N LYS A 54 6.81 -3.90 5.58
CA LYS A 54 8.27 -3.72 5.70
C LYS A 54 8.76 -2.53 4.90
N THR A 55 8.26 -2.37 3.68
CA THR A 55 8.60 -1.29 2.75
C THR A 55 8.09 0.05 3.28
N VAL A 56 6.81 0.11 3.70
CA VAL A 56 6.20 1.29 4.32
C VAL A 56 7.05 1.79 5.50
N LYS A 57 7.39 0.91 6.46
CA LYS A 57 8.26 1.27 7.61
C LYS A 57 9.61 1.85 7.19
N LYS A 58 10.21 1.34 6.11
CA LYS A 58 11.49 1.86 5.58
C LYS A 58 11.32 3.25 4.98
N HIS A 59 10.23 3.52 4.26
CA HIS A 59 9.95 4.84 3.72
C HIS A 59 9.75 5.89 4.83
N HIS A 60 8.99 5.58 5.89
CA HIS A 60 8.86 6.48 7.04
C HIS A 60 10.22 6.79 7.68
N ARG A 61 11.01 5.74 7.94
CA ARG A 61 12.35 5.94 8.53
C ARG A 61 13.23 6.81 7.63
N ASN A 62 13.16 6.64 6.31
CA ASN A 62 13.93 7.46 5.38
C ASN A 62 13.42 8.91 5.35
N GLN A 63 12.11 9.15 5.37
CA GLN A 63 11.53 10.51 5.44
C GLN A 63 11.91 11.23 6.74
N GLU A 64 11.85 10.54 7.88
CA GLU A 64 12.29 11.09 9.16
C GLU A 64 13.79 11.45 9.17
N ASN A 65 14.63 10.65 8.50
CA ASN A 65 16.07 10.93 8.40
C ASN A 65 16.39 12.07 7.42
N VAL A 66 15.63 12.22 6.33
CA VAL A 66 15.74 13.38 5.43
C VAL A 66 15.36 14.65 6.17
N ASN A 67 14.26 14.63 6.93
CA ASN A 67 13.78 15.80 7.66
C ASN A 67 14.76 16.25 8.78
N LYS A 68 15.51 15.30 9.36
CA LYS A 68 16.58 15.58 10.34
C LYS A 68 17.88 16.11 9.73
N LYS A 69 18.11 15.92 8.43
CA LYS A 69 19.34 16.37 7.75
C LYS A 69 19.27 17.85 7.31
N CYS A 70 18.09 18.44 7.31
CA CYS A 70 17.86 19.84 6.95
C CYS A 70 17.78 20.80 8.16
N ILE A 71 18.18 20.37 9.36
CA ILE A 71 18.26 21.19 10.58
C ILE A 71 19.72 21.29 11.01
#